data_AF-A0A8H8XPD6-F1
#
_entry.id   AF-A0A8H8XPD6-F1
#
_cell.length_a   1.000
_cell.length_b   1.000
_cell.length_c   1.000
_cell.angle_alpha   90.00
_cell.angle_beta   90.00
_cell.angle_gamma   90.00
#
_symmetry.space_group_name_H-M   'P 1'
#
loop_
_entity.id
_entity.type
_entity.pdbx_description
1 polymer ?
#
loop_
_entity_poly.entity_id
_entity_poly.type
_entity_poly.pdbx_seq_one_letter_code
_entity_poly.pdbx_strand_id
1 'polypeptide(L)'
;MDMAYCPESWLDASQALDRLRELTGLSLGSRQLLTLCQAELCRVFIDCSFAHGVVDAEQMFVRRVRGIGCCQLLDGGEWSGAGASGMLTVSGSVVVYGSVWVYEAEQGRPGREEGVWRMSLGALSRRLYFSPGDLLGLAERIREGEQRLQARRASA
;
A
#
# COMPACT_ATOMS: atom_id res chain seq x y z
N MET A 1 -11.79 7.93 -16.89
CA MET A 1 -10.88 6.94 -17.49
C MET A 1 -9.72 6.85 -16.53
N ASP A 2 -9.48 5.69 -15.92
CA ASP A 2 -8.14 5.22 -15.59
C ASP A 2 -8.22 3.81 -15.02
N MET A 3 -7.47 2.92 -15.67
CA MET A 3 -7.32 1.53 -15.31
C MET A 3 -6.61 1.49 -13.96
N ALA A 4 -7.14 0.72 -13.01
CA ALA A 4 -6.30 0.33 -11.88
C ALA A 4 -5.19 -0.56 -12.47
N TYR A 5 -4.04 0.08 -12.67
CA TYR A 5 -2.82 -0.42 -13.25
C TYR A 5 -1.73 0.01 -12.26
N CYS A 6 -0.86 -0.92 -11.86
CA CYS A 6 0.38 -0.54 -11.21
C CYS A 6 1.21 0.15 -12.30
N PRO A 7 1.46 1.47 -12.25
CA PRO A 7 2.37 2.08 -13.21
C PRO A 7 3.70 1.33 -13.15
N GLU A 8 4.31 1.00 -14.28
CA GLU A 8 5.65 0.36 -14.36
C GLU A 8 6.73 1.11 -13.55
N SER A 9 6.44 2.33 -13.11
CA SER A 9 7.28 3.19 -12.29
C SER A 9 7.14 3.01 -10.77
N TRP A 10 6.18 2.21 -10.28
CA TRP A 10 6.05 1.98 -8.83
C TRP A 10 7.13 1.05 -8.30
N LEU A 11 7.64 1.40 -7.12
CA LEU A 11 8.82 0.74 -6.55
C LEU A 11 8.39 -0.36 -5.58
N ASP A 12 9.01 -1.53 -5.68
CA ASP A 12 8.94 -2.50 -4.60
C ASP A 12 9.74 -2.04 -3.37
N ALA A 13 9.67 -2.80 -2.28
CA ALA A 13 10.36 -2.44 -1.04
C ALA A 13 11.88 -2.28 -1.20
N SER A 14 12.55 -3.10 -2.02
CA SER A 14 13.99 -2.99 -2.22
C SER A 14 14.33 -1.70 -2.95
N GLN A 15 13.61 -1.45 -4.05
CA GLN A 15 13.78 -0.24 -4.85
C GLN A 15 13.44 1.03 -4.07
N ALA A 16 12.41 0.99 -3.22
CA ALA A 16 12.02 2.09 -2.36
C ALA A 16 13.10 2.41 -1.31
N LEU A 17 13.71 1.37 -0.71
CA LEU A 17 14.83 1.52 0.22
C LEU A 17 16.06 2.12 -0.46
N ASP A 18 16.44 1.59 -1.62
CA ASP A 18 17.56 2.13 -2.39
C ASP A 18 17.33 3.60 -2.76
N ARG A 19 16.11 3.92 -3.20
CA ARG A 19 15.74 5.29 -3.56
C ARG A 19 15.76 6.24 -2.35
N LEU A 20 15.24 5.82 -1.21
CA LEU A 20 15.30 6.63 0.02
C LEU A 20 16.75 6.84 0.48
N ARG A 21 17.61 5.83 0.37
CA ARG A 21 19.03 5.96 0.69
C ARG A 21 19.70 6.98 -0.23
N GLU A 22 19.41 6.97 -1.52
CA GLU A 22 19.93 7.98 -2.45
C GLU A 22 19.47 9.41 -2.08
N LEU A 23 18.23 9.57 -1.65
CA LEU A 23 17.63 10.88 -1.36
C LEU A 23 18.01 11.45 0.00
N THR A 24 18.26 10.58 0.99
CA THR A 24 18.44 10.98 2.40
C THR A 24 19.80 10.60 2.97
N GLY A 25 20.53 9.69 2.33
CA GLY A 25 21.75 9.08 2.87
C GLY A 25 21.49 8.02 3.97
N LEU A 26 20.24 7.82 4.39
CA LEU A 26 19.90 6.89 5.46
C LEU A 26 19.83 5.44 4.95
N SER A 27 20.46 4.53 5.68
CA SER A 27 20.30 3.09 5.47
C SER A 27 19.18 2.56 6.35
N LEU A 28 18.07 2.17 5.74
CA LEU A 28 16.88 1.68 6.41
C LEU A 28 16.66 0.20 6.07
N GLY A 29 16.14 -0.56 7.02
CA GLY A 29 15.58 -1.88 6.79
C GLY A 29 14.09 -1.79 6.41
N SER A 30 13.56 -2.86 5.82
CA SER A 30 12.18 -2.91 5.33
C SER A 30 11.13 -2.62 6.42
N ARG A 31 11.36 -3.05 7.67
CA ARG A 31 10.46 -2.73 8.79
C ARG A 31 10.47 -1.23 9.12
N GLN A 32 11.64 -0.59 9.06
CA GLN A 32 11.77 0.84 9.32
C GLN A 32 11.08 1.66 8.22
N LEU A 33 11.14 1.20 6.96
CA LEU A 33 10.37 1.80 5.87
C LEU A 33 8.88 1.84 6.18
N LEU A 34 8.27 0.73 6.59
CA LEU A 34 6.83 0.71 6.94
C LEU A 34 6.50 1.63 8.11
N THR A 35 7.31 1.62 9.17
CA THR A 35 7.10 2.49 10.32
C THR A 35 7.18 3.96 9.94
N LEU A 36 8.17 4.34 9.11
CA LEU A 36 8.30 5.70 8.60
C LEU A 36 7.13 6.08 7.70
N CYS A 37 6.73 5.19 6.79
CA CYS A 37 5.58 5.43 5.94
C CYS A 37 4.30 5.67 6.75
N GLN A 38 4.08 4.90 7.82
CA GLN A 38 2.95 5.08 8.70
C GLN A 38 3.01 6.40 9.46
N ALA A 39 4.17 6.76 10.02
CA ALA A 39 4.35 8.01 10.77
C ALA A 39 4.19 9.25 9.88
N GLU A 40 4.63 9.17 8.63
CA GLU A 40 4.72 10.30 7.69
C GLU A 40 3.61 10.28 6.63
N LEU A 41 2.54 9.49 6.84
CA LEU A 41 1.38 9.38 5.96
C LEU A 41 1.73 9.04 4.49
N CYS A 42 2.80 8.28 4.27
CA CYS A 42 3.14 7.72 2.97
C CYS A 42 2.19 6.57 2.64
N ARG A 43 1.59 6.60 1.46
CA ARG A 43 0.67 5.55 1.03
C ARG A 43 1.45 4.32 0.59
N VAL A 44 0.96 3.16 0.99
CA VAL A 44 1.48 1.86 0.60
C VAL A 44 0.42 1.18 -0.24
N PHE A 45 0.83 0.48 -1.28
CA PHE A 45 -0.09 -0.14 -2.23
C PHE A 45 0.17 -1.63 -2.37
N ILE A 46 -0.86 -2.34 -2.80
CA ILE A 46 -0.85 -3.78 -3.04
C ILE A 46 -1.60 -4.05 -4.34
N ASP A 47 -1.09 -4.97 -5.16
CA ASP A 47 -1.85 -5.53 -6.27
C ASP A 47 -3.03 -6.33 -5.71
N CYS A 48 -4.26 -5.95 -6.06
CA CYS A 48 -5.51 -6.56 -5.64
C CYS A 48 -6.26 -7.22 -6.80
N SER A 49 -5.67 -7.31 -8.00
CA SER A 49 -6.32 -7.84 -9.22
C SER A 49 -6.77 -9.32 -9.11
N PHE A 50 -6.15 -10.06 -8.19
CA PHE A 50 -6.50 -11.44 -7.85
C PHE A 50 -7.40 -11.56 -6.62
N ALA A 51 -7.50 -10.51 -5.81
CA ALA A 51 -8.12 -10.58 -4.50
C ALA A 51 -9.64 -10.53 -4.64
N HIS A 52 -10.31 -11.35 -3.83
CA HIS A 52 -11.77 -11.41 -3.76
C HIS A 52 -12.24 -11.00 -2.36
N GLY A 53 -13.36 -10.29 -2.31
CA GLY A 53 -13.94 -9.77 -1.08
C GLY A 53 -15.40 -10.18 -0.92
N VAL A 54 -15.84 -10.19 0.34
CA VAL A 54 -17.24 -10.32 0.74
C VAL A 54 -17.72 -8.92 1.13
N VAL A 55 -18.82 -8.46 0.55
CA VAL A 55 -19.51 -7.24 1.02
C VAL A 55 -20.26 -7.57 2.30
N ASP A 56 -20.28 -6.64 3.24
CA ASP A 56 -20.95 -6.83 4.53
C ASP A 56 -22.41 -7.28 4.36
N ALA A 57 -22.86 -8.13 5.29
CA ALA A 57 -24.06 -8.96 5.17
C ALA A 57 -25.39 -8.18 5.19
N GLU A 58 -25.36 -6.87 5.45
CA GLU A 58 -26.53 -6.00 5.33
C GLU A 58 -26.99 -5.81 3.87
N GLN A 59 -26.24 -6.33 2.89
CA GLN A 59 -26.61 -6.38 1.48
C GLN A 59 -26.82 -7.85 1.03
N MET A 60 -28.02 -8.39 1.27
CA MET A 60 -28.44 -9.80 1.11
C MET A 60 -28.44 -10.38 -0.33
N PHE A 61 -27.71 -9.81 -1.28
CA PHE A 61 -27.49 -10.42 -2.60
C PHE A 61 -26.00 -10.52 -2.85
N VAL A 62 -25.55 -11.74 -3.17
CA VAL A 62 -24.14 -12.18 -3.24
C VAL A 62 -23.31 -11.28 -4.16
N ARG A 63 -22.80 -10.16 -3.63
CA ARG A 63 -21.83 -9.29 -4.31
C ARG A 63 -20.48 -10.00 -4.22
N ARG A 64 -20.17 -10.82 -5.24
CA ARG A 64 -18.78 -11.26 -5.46
C ARG A 64 -17.99 -10.02 -5.86
N VAL A 65 -17.05 -9.62 -5.01
CA VAL A 65 -16.20 -8.46 -5.25
C VAL A 65 -14.83 -8.94 -5.69
N ARG A 66 -14.31 -8.38 -6.79
CA ARG A 66 -12.94 -8.62 -7.26
C ARG A 66 -12.18 -7.31 -7.32
N GLY A 67 -11.03 -7.22 -6.65
CA GLY A 67 -10.16 -6.05 -6.75
C GLY A 67 -9.69 -5.81 -8.18
N ILE A 68 -9.46 -4.53 -8.52
CA ILE A 68 -8.90 -4.14 -9.80
C ILE A 68 -7.55 -3.49 -9.53
N GLY A 69 -6.51 -3.97 -10.21
CA GLY A 69 -5.20 -3.34 -10.20
C GLY A 69 -4.60 -3.19 -8.81
N CYS A 70 -3.98 -2.05 -8.54
CA CYS A 70 -3.44 -1.73 -7.22
C CYS A 70 -4.44 -0.96 -6.37
N CYS A 71 -4.50 -1.30 -5.07
CA CYS A 71 -5.27 -0.58 -4.07
C CYS A 71 -4.35 -0.03 -3.00
N GLN A 72 -4.74 1.11 -2.42
CA GLN A 72 -4.06 1.66 -1.25
C GLN A 72 -4.36 0.76 -0.05
N LEU A 73 -3.32 0.32 0.63
CA LEU A 73 -3.42 -0.44 1.86
C LEU A 73 -3.69 0.52 3.01
N LEU A 74 -4.85 0.37 3.65
CA LEU A 74 -5.25 1.18 4.81
C LEU A 74 -4.91 0.47 6.11
N ASP A 75 -5.16 -0.83 6.14
CA ASP A 75 -4.83 -1.71 7.25
C ASP A 75 -4.52 -3.10 6.69
N GLY A 76 -3.54 -3.77 7.27
CA GLY A 76 -3.07 -5.07 6.77
C GLY A 76 -3.10 -6.11 7.86
N GLY A 77 -3.29 -7.37 7.46
CA GLY A 77 -3.21 -8.52 8.35
C GLY A 77 -1.76 -8.77 8.81
N GLU A 78 -1.24 -9.96 8.55
CA GLU A 78 0.13 -10.28 8.95
C GLU A 78 1.13 -9.79 7.90
N TRP A 79 2.04 -8.93 8.35
CA TRP A 79 3.13 -8.38 7.55
C TRP A 79 4.39 -9.18 7.81
N SER A 80 5.11 -9.52 6.74
CA SER A 80 6.40 -10.17 6.86
C SER A 80 7.42 -9.54 5.91
N GLY A 81 8.63 -9.37 6.43
CA GLY A 81 9.82 -9.07 5.64
C GLY A 81 10.77 -10.26 5.77
N ALA A 82 10.94 -11.04 4.70
CA ALA A 82 11.74 -12.25 4.75
C ALA A 82 13.19 -11.98 4.28
N GLY A 83 14.14 -12.03 5.21
CA GLY A 83 15.56 -12.28 4.95
C GLY A 83 16.26 -11.37 3.93
N ALA A 84 17.39 -11.87 3.41
CA ALA A 84 18.37 -11.14 2.59
C ALA A 84 17.85 -10.53 1.28
N SER A 85 16.59 -10.78 0.89
CA SER A 85 16.00 -10.24 -0.35
C SER A 85 15.19 -8.94 -0.15
N GLY A 86 15.00 -8.47 1.10
CA GLY A 86 14.43 -7.15 1.38
C GLY A 86 12.96 -6.92 1.00
N MET A 87 12.25 -7.95 0.50
CA MET A 87 10.86 -7.79 0.03
C MET A 87 9.86 -7.75 1.18
N LEU A 88 9.03 -6.71 1.19
CA LEU A 88 7.89 -6.60 2.10
C LEU A 88 6.66 -7.26 1.49
N THR A 89 6.00 -8.08 2.30
CA THR A 89 4.74 -8.70 1.91
C THR A 89 3.67 -8.61 2.99
N VAL A 90 2.41 -8.65 2.56
CA VAL A 90 1.24 -8.76 3.43
C VAL A 90 0.39 -9.97 3.04
N SER A 91 -0.24 -10.60 4.03
CA SER A 91 -1.08 -11.80 3.87
C SER A 91 -2.33 -11.72 4.75
N GLY A 92 -3.27 -12.66 4.55
CA GLY A 92 -4.51 -12.75 5.34
C GLY A 92 -5.61 -11.78 4.88
N SER A 93 -6.32 -11.17 5.83
CA SER A 93 -7.35 -10.16 5.54
C SER A 93 -6.73 -8.77 5.55
N VAL A 94 -7.02 -7.97 4.52
CA VAL A 94 -6.55 -6.59 4.40
C VAL A 94 -7.73 -5.63 4.22
N VAL A 95 -7.55 -4.38 4.63
CA VAL A 95 -8.48 -3.28 4.34
C VAL A 95 -7.80 -2.36 3.34
N VAL A 96 -8.44 -2.16 2.19
CA VAL A 96 -7.89 -1.37 1.10
C VAL A 96 -8.87 -0.30 0.65
N TYR A 97 -8.34 0.80 0.13
CA TYR A 97 -9.09 1.78 -0.64
C TYR A 97 -8.74 1.63 -2.12
N GLY A 98 -9.76 1.50 -2.97
CA GLY A 98 -9.57 1.35 -4.40
C GLY A 98 -10.83 0.99 -5.15
N SER A 99 -10.65 0.57 -6.40
CA SER A 99 -11.76 0.12 -7.26
C SER A 99 -11.91 -1.40 -7.25
N VAL A 100 -13.15 -1.86 -7.32
CA VAL A 100 -13.51 -3.27 -7.40
C VAL A 100 -14.54 -3.50 -8.51
N TRP A 101 -14.55 -4.70 -9.08
CA TRP A 101 -15.66 -5.21 -9.87
C TRP A 101 -16.71 -5.81 -8.93
N VAL A 102 -17.96 -5.37 -9.08
CA VAL A 102 -19.13 -5.89 -8.37
C VAL A 102 -20.09 -6.49 -9.40
N TYR A 103 -20.59 -7.70 -9.13
CA TYR A 103 -21.65 -8.30 -9.95
C TYR A 103 -23.02 -7.90 -9.39
N GLU A 104 -23.76 -7.07 -10.12
CA GLU A 104 -25.10 -6.65 -9.73
C GLU A 104 -26.15 -7.57 -10.35
N ALA A 105 -26.69 -8.47 -9.53
CA ALA A 105 -27.69 -9.46 -9.97
C ALA A 105 -28.93 -8.81 -10.59
N GLU A 106 -29.35 -7.64 -10.08
CA GLU A 106 -30.53 -6.91 -10.57
C GLU A 106 -30.36 -6.33 -11.98
N GLN A 107 -29.13 -5.94 -12.35
CA GLN A 107 -28.82 -5.34 -13.66
C GLN A 107 -28.21 -6.35 -14.64
N GLY A 108 -27.91 -7.58 -14.20
CA GLY A 108 -27.34 -8.63 -15.02
C GLY A 108 -25.97 -8.28 -15.64
N ARG A 109 -25.24 -7.32 -15.07
CA ARG A 109 -23.97 -6.83 -15.62
C ARG A 109 -22.94 -6.53 -14.52
N PRO A 110 -21.63 -6.66 -14.82
CA PRO A 110 -20.57 -6.22 -13.92
C PRO A 110 -20.51 -4.69 -13.87
N GLY A 111 -20.45 -4.13 -12.67
CA GLY A 111 -20.22 -2.72 -12.38
C GLY A 111 -18.85 -2.49 -11.72
N ARG A 112 -18.33 -1.27 -11.82
CA ARG A 112 -17.11 -0.84 -11.11
C ARG A 112 -17.50 0.12 -9.99
N GLU A 113 -17.10 -0.20 -8.77
CA GLU A 113 -17.32 0.65 -7.59
C GLU A 113 -15.97 1.05 -6.98
N GLU A 114 -15.90 2.27 -6.45
CA GLU A 114 -14.77 2.75 -5.65
C GLU A 114 -15.19 2.82 -4.19
N GLY A 115 -14.28 2.44 -3.29
CA GLY A 115 -14.61 2.43 -1.87
C GLY A 115 -13.52 1.81 -1.00
N VAL A 116 -13.87 1.64 0.27
CA VAL A 116 -13.07 0.90 1.24
C VAL A 116 -13.59 -0.52 1.32
N TRP A 117 -12.68 -1.49 1.14
CA TRP A 117 -13.03 -2.90 1.02
C TRP A 117 -12.17 -3.75 1.94
N ARG A 118 -12.82 -4.68 2.64
CA ARG A 118 -12.12 -5.78 3.30
C ARG A 118 -11.95 -6.91 2.31
N MET A 119 -10.71 -7.29 2.03
CA MET A 119 -10.36 -8.31 1.05
C MET A 119 -9.60 -9.46 1.72
N SER A 120 -9.90 -10.70 1.32
CA SER A 120 -9.13 -11.86 1.73
C SER A 120 -8.07 -12.16 0.68
N LEU A 121 -6.80 -12.21 1.09
CA LEU A 121 -5.70 -12.65 0.24
C LEU A 121 -5.55 -14.19 0.24
N GLY A 122 -6.36 -14.90 1.04
CA GLY A 122 -6.22 -16.34 1.26
C GLY A 122 -4.85 -16.69 1.84
N ALA A 123 -4.27 -17.79 1.37
CA ALA A 123 -2.93 -18.25 1.76
C ALA A 123 -1.79 -17.55 0.98
N LEU A 124 -2.08 -16.49 0.23
CA LEU A 124 -1.10 -15.83 -0.63
C LEU A 124 -0.55 -14.57 0.04
N SER A 125 0.78 -14.45 0.04
CA SER A 125 1.47 -13.20 0.39
C SER A 125 1.65 -12.32 -0.83
N ARG A 126 1.51 -11.01 -0.66
CA ARG A 126 1.67 -10.04 -1.76
C ARG A 126 2.67 -8.97 -1.47
N ARG A 127 3.42 -8.63 -2.51
CA ARG A 127 4.38 -7.55 -2.50
C ARG A 127 3.68 -6.22 -2.29
N LEU A 128 4.33 -5.37 -1.51
CA LEU A 128 3.94 -3.99 -1.34
C LEU A 128 4.67 -3.12 -2.35
N TYR A 129 3.98 -2.07 -2.78
CA TYR A 129 4.47 -1.10 -3.73
C TYR A 129 4.38 0.31 -3.13
N PHE A 130 5.31 1.14 -3.57
CA PHE A 130 5.46 2.52 -3.12
C PHE A 130 5.47 3.44 -4.34
N SER A 131 4.65 4.49 -4.27
CA SER A 131 4.65 5.53 -5.29
C SER A 131 5.95 6.34 -5.20
N PRO A 132 6.64 6.62 -6.32
CA PRO A 132 7.81 7.49 -6.32
C PRO A 132 7.53 8.88 -5.73
N GLY A 133 6.34 9.43 -5.96
CA GLY A 133 5.94 10.74 -5.42
C GLY A 133 5.82 10.73 -3.90
N ASP A 134 5.24 9.67 -3.33
CA ASP A 134 5.11 9.55 -1.87
C ASP A 134 6.48 9.35 -1.21
N LEU A 135 7.40 8.62 -1.86
CA LEU A 135 8.77 8.45 -1.38
C LEU A 135 9.59 9.75 -1.43
N LEU A 136 9.39 10.58 -2.46
CA LEU A 136 10.01 11.91 -2.52
C LEU A 136 9.52 12.79 -1.37
N GLY A 137 8.21 12.86 -1.16
CA GLY A 137 7.63 13.62 -0.05
C GLY A 137 8.09 13.09 1.32
N LEU A 138 8.23 11.76 1.47
CA LEU A 138 8.80 11.15 2.67
C LEU A 138 10.25 11.60 2.91
N ALA A 139 11.08 11.59 1.87
CA ALA A 139 12.48 12.01 1.97
C ALA A 139 12.63 13.50 2.32
N GLU A 140 11.73 14.35 1.85
CA GLU A 140 11.68 15.77 2.23
C GLU A 140 11.37 15.93 3.72
N ARG A 141 10.34 15.26 4.22
CA ARG A 141 9.95 15.32 5.64
C ARG A 141 11.04 14.82 6.59
N ILE A 142 11.73 13.74 6.21
CA ILE A 142 12.89 13.22 6.96
C ILE A 142 13.98 14.31 7.08
N ARG A 143 14.37 14.91 5.95
CA ARG A 143 15.40 15.96 5.92
C ARG A 143 15.01 17.19 6.73
N GLU A 144 13.74 17.63 6.65
CA GLU A 144 13.23 18.72 7.48
C GLU A 144 13.29 18.40 8.98
N GLY A 145 12.94 17.17 9.36
CA GLY A 145 13.01 16.70 10.74
C GLY A 145 14.43 16.77 11.30
N GLU A 146 15.42 16.32 10.53
CA GLU A 146 16.84 16.40 10.91
C GLU A 146 17.33 17.84 11.08
N GLN A 147 16.97 18.73 10.16
CA GLN A 147 17.31 20.15 10.24
C GLN A 147 16.74 20.80 11.51
N ARG A 148 15.48 20.50 11.84
CA ARG A 148 14.84 21.01 13.08
C ARG A 148 15.55 20.52 14.33
N LEU A 149 16.01 19.27 14.35
CA LEU A 149 16.76 18.70 15.47
C LEU A 149 18.15 19.36 15.61
N GLN A 150 18.84 19.61 14.50
CA GLN A 150 20.13 20.28 14.51
C GLN A 150 20.01 21.74 14.99
N ALA A 151 19.00 22.48 14.51
CA ALA A 151 18.75 23.86 14.95
C ALA A 151 18.49 23.95 16.46
N ARG A 152 17.73 23.00 17.02
CA ARG A 152 17.48 22.91 18.48
C ARG A 152 18.75 22.64 19.27
N ARG A 153 19.64 21.75 18.77
CA ARG A 153 20.92 21.45 19.42
C ARG A 153 21.91 22.62 19.36
N ALA A 154 21.87 23.42 18.31
CA ALA A 154 22.72 24.60 18.18
C ALA A 154 22.25 25.79 19.04
N SER A 155 21.00 25.74 19.51
CA SER A 155 20.37 26.80 20.32
C SER A 155 20.28 26.45 21.82
N ALA A 156 20.79 25.29 22.22
CA ALA A 156 20.84 24.79 23.60
C ALA A 156 22.29 24.79 24.10
#